data_AF-A0A1Y0H883-F1
#
_entry.id   AF-A0A1Y0H883-F1
#
_cell.length_a   1.000
_cell.length_b   1.000
_cell.length_c   1.000
_cell.angle_alpha   90.00
_cell.angle_beta   90.00
_cell.angle_gamma   90.00
#
_symmetry.space_group_name_H-M   'P 1'
#
loop_
_entity.id
_entity.type
_entity.pdbx_description
1 polymer ?
#
loop_
_entity_poly.entity_id
_entity_poly.type
_entity_poly.pdbx_seq_one_letter_code
_entity_poly.pdbx_strand_id
1 'polypeptide(L)'
;MCHLQPEMATRGQTMIRFQTLLVASSLLAVSVAQSPVVGFSEGRGVALNANGGQVAFQYNGVKLQDGTVRGGGTFTFTNAQNKERVSIHVREWREFAAQVPVAEMGGPVRMVIEGPQGLHVVEGKLAMRVADLRTRTSDPQDLRDQIRLVVTNPQNTVAFRYEGAVREGDLVVRSN
;
A
#
# COMPACT_ATOMS: atom_id res chain seq x y z
N MET A 1 3.23 -14.36 -97.56
CA MET A 1 3.89 -15.68 -97.57
C MET A 1 4.41 -15.96 -96.17
N CYS A 2 4.30 -17.23 -95.76
CA CYS A 2 4.77 -17.89 -94.54
C CYS A 2 6.21 -17.46 -94.14
N HIS A 3 6.75 -17.65 -92.94
CA HIS A 3 6.52 -18.66 -91.89
C HIS A 3 7.43 -18.32 -90.67
N LEU A 4 6.99 -18.74 -89.47
CA LEU A 4 7.77 -19.32 -88.35
C LEU A 4 8.73 -18.48 -87.48
N GLN A 5 8.34 -18.37 -86.20
CA GLN A 5 9.18 -18.38 -84.98
C GLN A 5 10.02 -19.69 -84.87
N PRO A 6 11.04 -19.87 -83.98
CA PRO A 6 10.99 -19.47 -82.55
C PRO A 6 12.35 -19.25 -81.79
N GLU A 7 12.22 -19.01 -80.46
CA GLU A 7 13.19 -19.26 -79.34
C GLU A 7 14.51 -18.45 -79.29
N MET A 8 15.15 -18.14 -78.15
CA MET A 8 14.97 -18.36 -76.72
C MET A 8 15.79 -17.31 -75.93
N ALA A 9 15.43 -17.11 -74.67
CA ALA A 9 16.08 -16.42 -73.55
C ALA A 9 17.57 -16.01 -73.63
N THR A 10 17.94 -14.89 -73.00
CA THR A 10 18.81 -14.88 -71.80
C THR A 10 18.77 -13.54 -71.05
N ARG A 11 18.70 -13.68 -69.73
CA ARG A 11 18.64 -12.71 -68.63
C ARG A 11 19.62 -11.53 -68.72
N GLY A 12 19.12 -10.33 -68.46
CA GLY A 12 19.87 -9.20 -67.92
C GLY A 12 19.20 -8.73 -66.63
N GLN A 13 19.90 -8.87 -65.50
CA GLN A 13 19.43 -8.55 -64.15
C GLN A 13 19.16 -7.04 -64.01
N THR A 14 17.91 -6.67 -63.70
CA THR A 14 17.54 -5.31 -63.30
C THR A 14 17.99 -5.07 -61.86
N MET A 15 19.01 -4.24 -61.65
CA MET A 15 19.42 -3.78 -60.32
C MET A 15 18.27 -3.00 -59.66
N ILE A 16 17.66 -3.59 -58.63
CA ILE A 16 16.70 -2.92 -57.75
C ILE A 16 17.52 -2.06 -56.76
N ARG A 17 17.53 -0.74 -56.95
CA ARG A 17 18.09 0.21 -55.99
C ARG A 17 17.21 0.24 -54.75
N PHE A 18 17.69 -0.32 -53.64
CA PHE A 18 17.07 -0.15 -52.32
C PHE A 18 17.26 1.30 -51.85
N GLN A 19 16.18 2.09 -51.88
CA GLN A 19 16.13 3.38 -51.20
C GLN A 19 15.82 3.13 -49.72
N THR A 20 16.80 3.38 -48.86
CA THR A 20 16.67 3.27 -47.40
C THR A 20 15.68 4.33 -46.90
N LEU A 21 14.48 3.90 -46.50
CA LEU A 21 13.48 4.74 -45.84
C LEU A 21 13.88 4.91 -44.36
N LEU A 22 14.39 6.09 -43.99
CA LEU A 22 14.64 6.45 -42.59
C LEU A 22 13.29 6.77 -41.92
N VAL A 23 12.73 5.81 -41.19
CA VAL A 23 11.56 6.04 -40.33
C VAL A 23 12.05 6.73 -39.06
N ALA A 24 11.84 8.03 -38.97
CA ALA A 24 12.07 8.80 -37.75
C ALA A 24 10.96 8.49 -36.74
N SER A 25 11.19 7.48 -35.90
CA SER A 25 10.29 7.16 -34.77
C SER A 25 10.47 8.21 -33.67
N SER A 26 9.56 9.17 -33.59
CA SER A 26 9.51 10.13 -32.48
C SER A 26 9.07 9.40 -31.21
N LEU A 27 10.00 9.10 -30.31
CA LEU A 27 9.70 8.62 -28.96
C LEU A 27 9.07 9.78 -28.17
N LEU A 28 7.74 9.80 -28.05
CA LEU A 28 7.06 10.66 -27.09
C LEU A 28 7.32 10.13 -25.68
N ALA A 29 8.36 10.64 -25.03
CA ALA A 29 8.57 10.42 -23.60
C ALA A 29 7.52 11.25 -22.84
N VAL A 30 6.46 10.59 -22.36
CA VAL A 30 5.52 11.21 -21.42
C VAL A 30 6.18 11.24 -20.06
N SER A 31 6.69 12.40 -19.66
CA SER A 31 7.16 12.64 -18.29
C SER A 31 5.95 12.87 -17.37
N VAL A 32 5.60 11.87 -16.58
CA VAL A 32 4.69 12.07 -15.44
C VAL A 32 5.49 12.71 -14.30
N ALA A 33 5.30 14.00 -14.06
CA ALA A 33 5.81 14.63 -12.85
C ALA A 33 5.08 14.02 -11.65
N GLN A 34 5.73 13.10 -10.92
CA GLN A 34 5.18 12.56 -9.69
C GLN A 34 5.35 13.61 -8.59
N SER A 35 4.24 14.04 -7.97
CA SER A 35 4.28 14.94 -6.80
C SER A 35 5.19 14.33 -5.71
N PRO A 36 6.12 15.11 -5.12
CA PRO A 36 7.00 14.62 -4.07
C PRO A 36 6.24 14.06 -2.87
N VAL A 37 6.78 13.03 -2.22
CA VAL A 37 6.27 12.53 -0.94
C VAL A 37 6.69 13.49 0.16
N VAL A 38 5.78 13.89 1.04
CA VAL A 38 6.05 14.74 2.22
C VAL A 38 5.86 13.99 3.54
N GLY A 39 5.21 12.83 3.51
CA GLY A 39 5.06 11.97 4.67
C GLY A 39 4.84 10.52 4.25
N PHE A 40 5.41 9.59 5.01
CA PHE A 40 5.37 8.17 4.73
C PHE A 40 5.34 7.38 6.04
N SER A 41 4.50 6.37 6.10
CA SER A 41 4.61 5.33 7.12
C SER A 41 4.20 3.99 6.55
N GLU A 42 4.90 2.93 6.92
CA GLU A 42 4.50 1.57 6.64
C GLU A 42 4.79 0.70 7.85
N GLY A 43 4.07 -0.42 7.95
CA GLY A 43 4.33 -1.36 9.01
C GLY A 43 3.77 -2.73 8.69
N ARG A 44 4.49 -3.75 9.13
CA ARG A 44 4.03 -5.14 9.12
C ARG A 44 4.57 -5.82 10.36
N GLY A 45 3.68 -6.45 11.12
CA GLY A 45 4.13 -7.14 12.32
C GLY A 45 3.02 -7.57 13.25
N VAL A 46 3.42 -7.78 14.49
CA VAL A 46 2.55 -8.15 15.60
C VAL A 46 2.81 -7.21 16.76
N ALA A 47 1.74 -6.64 17.32
CA ALA A 47 1.78 -5.92 18.58
C ALA A 47 1.11 -6.72 19.70
N LEU A 48 1.57 -6.52 20.93
CA LEU A 48 0.94 -7.03 22.15
C LEU A 48 0.54 -5.87 23.06
N ASN A 49 -0.67 -5.94 23.63
CA ASN A 49 -1.12 -5.02 24.67
C ASN A 49 -0.85 -5.57 26.06
N ALA A 50 -1.06 -4.74 27.09
CA ALA A 50 -0.82 -5.12 28.49
C ALA A 50 -1.68 -6.30 28.99
N ASN A 51 -2.82 -6.56 28.33
CA ASN A 51 -3.75 -7.64 28.69
C ASN A 51 -3.44 -8.96 27.95
N GLY A 52 -2.36 -9.01 27.17
CA GLY A 52 -1.98 -10.17 26.35
C GLY A 52 -2.74 -10.29 25.02
N GLY A 53 -3.54 -9.28 24.65
CA GLY A 53 -4.21 -9.21 23.36
C GLY A 53 -3.24 -8.89 22.23
N GLN A 54 -3.35 -9.63 21.13
CA GLN A 54 -2.46 -9.53 19.99
C GLN A 54 -3.15 -8.84 18.81
N VAL A 55 -2.45 -7.92 18.13
CA VAL A 55 -2.84 -7.42 16.80
C VAL A 55 -1.76 -7.76 15.80
N ALA A 56 -2.09 -8.59 14.81
CA ALA A 56 -1.33 -8.67 13.57
C ALA A 56 -1.73 -7.49 12.66
N PHE A 57 -0.76 -6.80 12.08
CA PHE A 57 -1.00 -5.62 11.25
C PHE A 57 -0.17 -5.65 9.98
N GLN A 58 -0.73 -5.07 8.91
CA GLN A 58 -0.02 -4.68 7.70
C GLN A 58 -0.66 -3.41 7.15
N TYR A 59 0.13 -2.36 6.94
CA TYR A 59 -0.38 -1.12 6.37
C TYR A 59 0.72 -0.33 5.65
N ASN A 60 0.29 0.61 4.82
CA ASN A 60 1.13 1.66 4.26
C ASN A 60 0.32 2.96 4.15
N GLY A 61 0.97 4.11 4.28
CA GLY A 61 0.37 5.43 4.20
C GLY A 61 1.36 6.44 3.63
N VAL A 62 0.90 7.25 2.67
CA VAL A 62 1.72 8.25 1.98
C VAL A 62 0.92 9.54 1.87
N LYS A 63 1.58 10.67 2.15
CA LYS A 63 1.09 12.01 1.82
C LYS A 63 2.00 12.67 0.80
N LEU A 64 1.42 13.14 -0.29
CA LEU A 64 2.12 13.88 -1.35
C LEU A 64 2.05 15.39 -1.08
N GLN A 65 2.97 16.14 -1.68
CA GLN A 65 3.05 17.60 -1.54
C GLN A 65 1.79 18.32 -2.03
N ASP A 66 1.07 17.74 -2.99
CA ASP A 66 -0.22 18.23 -3.48
C ASP A 66 -1.39 17.97 -2.51
N GLY A 67 -1.13 17.38 -1.34
CA GLY A 67 -2.12 17.05 -0.32
C GLY A 67 -2.76 15.66 -0.49
N THR A 68 -2.50 14.96 -1.59
CA THR A 68 -3.04 13.63 -1.84
C THR A 68 -2.57 12.64 -0.77
N VAL A 69 -3.50 11.87 -0.22
CA VAL A 69 -3.22 10.76 0.70
C VAL A 69 -3.46 9.42 -0.02
N ARG A 70 -2.57 8.45 0.18
CA ARG A 70 -2.66 7.11 -0.41
C ARG A 70 -2.31 6.02 0.60
N GLY A 71 -2.78 4.81 0.34
CA GLY A 71 -2.47 3.61 1.13
C GLY A 71 -3.71 3.06 1.84
N GLY A 72 -3.52 2.01 2.62
CA GLY A 72 -4.57 1.35 3.40
C GLY A 72 -3.96 0.40 4.41
N GLY A 73 -4.78 -0.50 4.97
CA GLY A 73 -4.27 -1.47 5.93
C GLY A 73 -5.25 -2.55 6.35
N THR A 74 -4.69 -3.60 6.93
CA THR A 74 -5.42 -4.70 7.56
C THR A 74 -4.88 -4.95 8.95
N PHE A 75 -5.79 -5.18 9.89
CA PHE A 75 -5.47 -5.45 11.29
C PHE A 75 -6.32 -6.60 11.77
N THR A 76 -5.72 -7.60 12.40
CA THR A 76 -6.42 -8.73 12.99
C THR A 76 -6.06 -8.79 14.46
N PHE A 77 -7.03 -8.47 15.30
CA PHE A 77 -6.97 -8.69 16.73
C PHE A 77 -7.45 -10.08 17.08
N THR A 78 -6.72 -10.75 17.97
CA THR A 78 -7.12 -12.00 18.59
C THR A 78 -6.93 -11.88 20.09
N ASN A 79 -7.98 -12.22 20.86
CA ASN A 79 -7.85 -12.42 22.30
C ASN A 79 -7.98 -13.92 22.63
N ALA A 80 -6.92 -14.51 23.17
CA ALA A 80 -6.90 -15.91 23.58
C ALA A 80 -7.95 -16.24 24.66
N GLN A 81 -8.36 -15.26 25.48
CA GLN A 81 -9.32 -15.47 26.57
C GLN A 81 -10.77 -15.50 26.08
N ASN A 82 -11.13 -14.64 25.13
CA ASN A 82 -12.53 -14.40 24.75
C ASN A 82 -12.96 -15.13 23.48
N LYS A 83 -12.03 -15.83 22.80
CA LYS A 83 -12.26 -16.46 21.48
C LYS A 83 -12.88 -15.50 20.46
N GLU A 84 -12.62 -14.20 20.63
CA GLU A 84 -13.11 -13.15 19.77
C GLU A 84 -11.98 -12.76 18.81
N ARG A 85 -12.32 -12.67 17.53
CA ARG A 85 -11.44 -12.19 16.48
C ARG A 85 -12.04 -10.93 15.89
N VAL A 86 -11.26 -9.85 15.87
CA VAL A 86 -11.67 -8.60 15.23
C VAL A 86 -10.77 -8.36 14.03
N SER A 87 -11.35 -8.28 12.84
CA SER A 87 -10.64 -8.00 11.59
C SER A 87 -11.05 -6.61 11.07
N ILE A 88 -10.08 -5.73 10.88
CA ILE A 88 -10.27 -4.33 10.50
C ILE A 88 -9.62 -4.15 9.13
N HIS A 89 -10.40 -3.67 8.16
CA HIS A 89 -9.90 -3.40 6.81
C HIS A 89 -10.14 -1.94 6.42
N VAL A 90 -9.03 -1.25 6.15
CA VAL A 90 -9.03 0.10 5.60
C VAL A 90 -8.61 0.03 4.14
N ARG A 91 -9.55 0.37 3.26
CA ARG A 91 -9.28 0.39 1.81
C ARG A 91 -8.42 1.57 1.41
N GLU A 92 -8.68 2.73 2.00
CA GLU A 92 -8.02 3.99 1.69
C GLU A 92 -7.86 4.85 2.96
N TRP A 93 -6.70 5.47 3.12
CA TRP A 93 -6.54 6.58 4.07
C TRP A 93 -7.10 7.86 3.48
N ARG A 94 -7.78 8.66 4.30
CA ARG A 94 -8.24 10.02 3.97
C ARG A 94 -7.46 11.10 4.71
N GLU A 95 -6.90 10.72 5.85
CA GLU A 95 -6.11 11.59 6.71
C GLU A 95 -4.74 10.95 6.90
N PHE A 96 -3.70 11.77 6.78
CA PHE A 96 -2.33 11.38 7.07
C PHE A 96 -1.55 12.59 7.60
N ALA A 97 -0.84 12.40 8.69
CA ALA A 97 0.16 13.31 9.21
C ALA A 97 1.36 12.50 9.71
N ALA A 98 2.58 12.96 9.39
CA ALA A 98 3.81 12.38 9.94
C ALA A 98 4.65 13.49 10.56
N GLN A 99 5.04 13.26 11.81
CA GLN A 99 6.02 14.05 12.55
C GLN A 99 6.92 13.04 13.26
N VAL A 100 8.02 12.68 12.61
CA VAL A 100 8.95 11.62 13.06
C VAL A 100 9.25 11.79 14.56
N PRO A 101 9.10 10.72 15.37
CA PRO A 101 8.89 9.32 14.99
C PRO A 101 7.41 8.90 14.81
N VAL A 102 6.47 9.83 14.86
CA VAL A 102 5.03 9.53 14.94
C VAL A 102 4.36 9.74 13.59
N ALA A 103 3.45 8.83 13.24
CA ALA A 103 2.48 9.07 12.17
C ALA A 103 1.06 8.79 12.64
N GLU A 104 0.12 9.56 12.11
CA GLU A 104 -1.30 9.45 12.35
C GLU A 104 -2.02 9.29 11.01
N MET A 105 -2.96 8.35 10.97
CA MET A 105 -3.70 7.94 9.78
C MET A 105 -5.17 7.77 10.12
N GLY A 106 -6.04 8.21 9.23
CA GLY A 106 -7.48 8.13 9.41
C GLY A 106 -8.21 7.76 8.14
N GLY A 107 -9.28 6.98 8.24
CA GLY A 107 -10.04 6.57 7.06
C GLY A 107 -11.30 5.77 7.37
N PRO A 108 -12.19 5.61 6.37
CA PRO A 108 -13.31 4.70 6.47
C PRO A 108 -12.82 3.26 6.64
N VAL A 109 -13.53 2.49 7.44
CA VAL A 109 -13.12 1.15 7.81
C VAL A 109 -14.30 0.21 7.84
N ARG A 110 -14.06 -1.03 7.42
CA ARG A 110 -14.95 -2.16 7.66
C ARG A 110 -14.34 -3.04 8.72
N MET A 111 -15.01 -3.16 9.86
CA MET A 111 -14.61 -4.02 10.97
C MET A 111 -15.56 -5.22 11.05
N VAL A 112 -14.99 -6.42 11.14
CA VAL A 112 -15.71 -7.68 11.33
C VAL A 112 -15.32 -8.24 12.68
N ILE A 113 -16.31 -8.45 13.54
CA ILE A 113 -16.16 -9.08 14.84
C ILE A 113 -16.75 -10.49 14.72
N GLU A 114 -15.91 -11.49 14.93
CA GLU A 114 -16.30 -12.89 14.97
C GLU A 114 -16.15 -13.40 16.40
N GLY A 115 -17.25 -13.89 16.97
CA GLY A 115 -17.28 -14.42 18.31
C GLY A 115 -18.39 -15.45 18.52
N PRO A 116 -18.62 -15.89 19.76
CA PRO A 116 -19.60 -16.95 20.07
C PRO A 116 -21.04 -16.61 19.67
N GLN A 117 -21.37 -15.32 19.58
CA GLN A 117 -22.69 -14.81 19.20
C GLN A 117 -22.87 -14.71 17.67
N GLY A 118 -21.83 -15.04 16.90
CA GLY A 118 -21.81 -14.98 15.45
C GLY A 118 -20.93 -13.85 14.92
N LEU A 119 -21.22 -13.45 13.68
CA LEU A 119 -20.49 -12.43 12.94
C LEU A 119 -21.23 -11.10 12.99
N HIS A 120 -20.53 -10.06 13.43
CA HIS A 120 -21.02 -8.68 13.44
C HIS A 120 -20.13 -7.79 12.58
N VAL A 121 -20.74 -6.94 11.76
CA VAL A 121 -20.02 -5.99 10.90
C VAL A 121 -20.28 -4.58 11.40
N VAL A 122 -19.22 -3.80 11.53
CA VAL A 122 -19.26 -2.38 11.86
C VAL A 122 -18.57 -1.61 10.75
N GLU A 123 -19.35 -0.82 10.01
CA GLU A 123 -18.82 0.20 9.11
C GLU A 123 -18.56 1.48 9.93
N GLY A 124 -17.38 2.08 9.80
CA GLY A 124 -16.99 3.17 10.68
C GLY A 124 -15.79 3.97 10.18
N LYS A 125 -15.12 4.63 11.12
CA LYS A 125 -13.85 5.32 10.89
C LYS A 125 -12.78 4.75 11.81
N LEU A 126 -11.60 4.46 11.26
CA LEU A 126 -10.41 4.16 12.03
C LEU A 126 -9.59 5.45 12.21
N ALA A 127 -9.18 5.72 13.45
CA ALA A 127 -8.05 6.58 13.76
C ALA A 127 -6.89 5.70 14.23
N MET A 128 -5.77 5.75 13.52
CA MET A 128 -4.56 5.00 13.82
C MET A 128 -3.42 5.97 14.16
N ARG A 129 -2.68 5.65 15.22
CA ARG A 129 -1.43 6.33 15.56
C ARG A 129 -0.34 5.29 15.70
N VAL A 130 0.81 5.59 15.13
CA VAL A 130 2.01 4.76 15.20
C VAL A 130 3.20 5.58 15.67
N ALA A 131 4.13 4.94 16.36
CA ALA A 131 5.39 5.57 16.78
C ALA A 131 6.55 4.60 16.48
N ASP A 132 7.45 5.03 15.60
CA ASP A 132 8.69 4.36 15.20
C ASP A 132 9.78 4.69 16.23
N LEU A 133 9.80 3.94 17.34
CA LEU A 133 10.68 4.23 18.48
C LEU A 133 12.02 3.49 18.38
N ARG A 134 12.12 2.53 17.45
CA ARG A 134 13.37 1.83 17.13
C ARG A 134 14.17 2.63 16.12
N THR A 135 15.19 3.32 16.61
CA THR A 135 16.13 4.02 15.73
C THR A 135 17.12 3.07 15.05
N ARG A 136 17.31 1.86 15.60
CA ARG A 136 18.14 0.78 15.04
C ARG A 136 17.54 -0.58 15.38
N THR A 137 17.77 -1.58 14.53
CA THR A 137 17.38 -2.99 14.78
C THR A 137 18.05 -3.60 16.02
N SER A 138 19.11 -2.97 16.53
CA SER A 138 19.85 -3.35 17.74
C SER A 138 19.32 -2.70 19.03
N ASP A 139 18.32 -1.82 18.95
CA ASP A 139 17.86 -1.07 20.12
C ASP A 139 17.26 -1.99 21.20
N PRO A 140 17.41 -1.66 22.50
CA PRO A 140 16.94 -2.49 23.61
C PRO A 140 15.45 -2.85 23.50
N GLN A 141 15.08 -4.01 24.06
CA GLN A 141 13.70 -4.51 24.02
C GLN A 141 12.66 -3.58 24.67
N ASP A 142 13.08 -2.53 25.37
CA ASP A 142 12.21 -1.59 26.07
C ASP A 142 11.84 -0.38 25.20
N LEU A 143 12.55 -0.15 24.08
CA LEU A 143 12.19 0.83 23.04
C LEU A 143 11.47 0.11 21.90
N ARG A 144 10.18 -0.14 22.10
CA ARG A 144 9.33 -0.83 21.12
C ARG A 144 8.45 0.16 20.40
N ASP A 145 8.36 0.01 19.08
CA ASP A 145 7.38 0.75 18.30
C ASP A 145 5.98 0.54 18.88
N GLN A 146 5.14 1.54 18.74
CA GLN A 146 3.80 1.51 19.29
C GLN A 146 2.77 1.65 18.19
N ILE A 147 1.65 0.96 18.37
CA ILE A 147 0.47 1.11 17.52
C ILE A 147 -0.76 1.28 18.41
N ARG A 148 -1.57 2.28 18.06
CA ARG A 148 -2.88 2.55 18.65
C ARG A 148 -3.93 2.58 17.54
N LEU A 149 -5.02 1.86 17.74
CA LEU A 149 -6.18 1.78 16.84
C LEU A 149 -7.43 2.18 17.61
N VAL A 150 -8.23 3.07 17.03
CA VAL A 150 -9.55 3.43 17.56
C VAL A 150 -10.56 3.40 16.42
N VAL A 151 -11.52 2.48 16.49
CA VAL A 151 -12.63 2.43 15.53
C VAL A 151 -13.86 3.06 16.17
N THR A 152 -14.48 3.98 15.44
CA THR A 152 -15.76 4.59 15.79
C THR A 152 -16.83 4.20 14.78
N ASN A 153 -18.05 3.95 15.26
CA ASN A 153 -19.21 3.68 14.42
C ASN A 153 -19.78 5.02 13.84
N PRO A 154 -20.81 5.00 12.98
CA PRO A 154 -21.37 6.21 12.37
C PRO A 154 -21.98 7.19 13.39
N GLN A 155 -22.29 6.71 14.60
CA GLN A 155 -22.77 7.52 15.73
C GLN A 155 -21.61 8.09 16.57
N ASN A 156 -20.37 8.00 16.09
CA ASN A 156 -19.14 8.42 16.78
C ASN A 156 -18.91 7.72 18.13
N THR A 157 -19.53 6.56 18.34
CA THR A 157 -19.27 5.73 19.51
C THR A 157 -18.08 4.82 19.25
N VAL A 158 -17.18 4.67 20.23
CA VAL A 158 -16.03 3.77 20.13
C VAL A 158 -16.52 2.32 20.06
N ALA A 159 -16.29 1.67 18.93
CA ALA A 159 -16.64 0.27 18.69
C ALA A 159 -15.48 -0.67 18.97
N PHE A 160 -14.23 -0.19 18.84
CA PHE A 160 -13.03 -0.97 19.15
C PHE A 160 -11.88 -0.05 19.53
N ARG A 161 -11.04 -0.49 20.47
CA ARG A 161 -9.81 0.17 20.87
C ARG A 161 -8.71 -0.85 21.10
N TYR A 162 -7.54 -0.55 20.55
CA TYR A 162 -6.32 -1.30 20.81
C TYR A 162 -5.15 -0.35 20.99
N GLU A 163 -4.25 -0.71 21.90
CA GLU A 163 -2.97 -0.04 22.08
C GLU A 163 -1.95 -1.08 22.53
N GLY A 164 -0.84 -1.18 21.80
CA GLY A 164 0.17 -2.19 22.06
C GLY A 164 1.54 -1.82 21.54
N ALA A 165 2.52 -2.53 22.05
CA ALA A 165 3.90 -2.41 21.61
C ALA A 165 4.21 -3.52 20.60
N VAL A 166 4.89 -3.18 19.51
CA VAL A 166 5.33 -4.11 18.48
C VAL A 166 6.33 -5.10 19.09
N ARG A 167 6.16 -6.38 18.78
CA ARG A 167 6.96 -7.50 19.27
C ARG A 167 7.66 -8.24 18.14
N GLU A 168 7.00 -8.32 16.99
CA GLU A 168 7.54 -8.94 15.78
C GLU A 168 7.28 -8.01 14.60
N GLY A 169 8.20 -8.00 13.64
CA GLY A 169 8.12 -7.15 12.46
C GLY A 169 8.64 -5.73 12.69
N ASP A 170 8.24 -4.83 11.79
CA ASP A 170 8.77 -3.48 11.73
C ASP A 170 7.72 -2.41 11.41
N LEU A 171 8.02 -1.19 11.83
CA LEU A 171 7.23 0.00 11.60
C LEU A 171 8.16 1.14 11.28
N VAL A 172 7.90 1.82 10.17
CA VAL A 172 8.73 2.92 9.69
C VAL A 172 7.91 4.18 9.59
N VAL A 173 8.47 5.30 10.06
CA VAL A 173 7.91 6.65 9.84
C VAL A 173 8.97 7.56 9.22
N ARG A 174 8.61 8.24 8.13
CA ARG A 174 9.48 9.22 7.44
C ARG A 174 8.69 10.47 7.09
N SER A 175 9.37 11.60 7.09
CA SER A 175 8.88 12.89 6.57
C SER A 175 10.01 13.58 5.81
N ASN A 176 9.66 14.31 4.75
CA ASN A 176 10.60 15.18 4.03
C ASN A 176 10.69 16.56 4.65
#